data_AF-A0A1W9SJ82-F1
#
_entry.id   AF-A0A1W9SJ82-F1
#
_cell.length_a   1.000
_cell.length_b   1.000
_cell.length_c   1.000
_cell.angle_alpha   90.00
_cell.angle_beta   90.00
_cell.angle_gamma   90.00
#
_symmetry.space_group_name_H-M   'P 1'
#
loop_
_entity.id
_entity.type
_entity.pdbx_description
1 polymer ?
#
loop_
_entity_poly.entity_id
_entity_poly.type
_entity_poly.pdbx_seq_one_letter_code
_entity_poly.pdbx_strand_id
1 'polypeptide(L)' 'MPKKYTAIVKIKNRHDGSAHCVKYRFDNLLSFTKFLDTKWEDWKWFNVYSNKGINKGKQLENFTKFKRPKSKFL' A
#
# COMPACT_ATOMS: atom_id res chain seq x y z
N MET A 1 -12.92 8.69 -12.31
CA MET A 1 -11.63 8.27 -12.95
C MET A 1 -10.96 7.19 -12.12
N PRO A 2 -10.26 6.20 -12.71
CA PRO A 2 -9.51 5.21 -11.95
C PRO A 2 -8.36 5.88 -11.18
N LYS A 3 -8.14 5.44 -9.94
CA LYS A 3 -7.02 5.86 -9.08
C LYS A 3 -5.67 5.51 -9.73
N LYS A 4 -4.60 6.25 -9.41
CA LYS A 4 -3.26 6.07 -10.00
C LYS A 4 -2.61 4.75 -9.57
N TYR A 5 -2.76 4.36 -8.31
CA TYR A 5 -2.08 3.21 -7.74
C TYR A 5 -3.05 2.20 -7.12
N THR A 6 -2.57 0.96 -7.02
CA THR A 6 -3.10 -0.09 -6.17
C THR A 6 -2.06 -0.45 -5.11
N ALA A 7 -2.45 -0.64 -3.86
CA ALA A 7 -1.59 -1.20 -2.83
C ALA A 7 -2.09 -2.57 -2.39
N ILE A 8 -1.16 -3.50 -2.18
CA ILE A 8 -1.37 -4.68 -1.34
C ILE A 8 -0.62 -4.42 -0.04
N VAL A 9 -1.34 -4.34 1.08
CA VAL A 9 -0.80 -4.01 2.40
C VAL A 9 -0.84 -5.25 3.26
N LYS A 10 0.28 -5.63 3.87
CA LYS A 10 0.31 -6.61 4.95
C LYS A 10 0.05 -5.91 6.28
N ILE A 11 -1.05 -6.28 6.94
CA ILE A 11 -1.40 -5.75 8.26
C ILE A 11 -0.63 -6.49 9.34
N LYS A 12 -0.97 -7.75 9.59
CA LYS A 12 -0.28 -8.63 10.55
C LYS A 12 -0.49 -10.09 10.15
N ASN A 13 -0.01 -11.02 10.95
CA ASN A 13 -0.41 -12.41 10.81
C ASN A 13 -1.69 -12.67 11.61
N ARG A 14 -2.52 -13.59 11.14
CA ARG A 14 -3.67 -14.13 11.87
C ARG A 14 -3.19 -15.17 12.89
N HIS A 15 -4.09 -15.62 13.76
CA HIS A 15 -3.78 -16.63 14.78
C HIS A 15 -3.29 -17.96 14.21
N ASP A 16 -3.72 -18.31 12.99
CA ASP A 16 -3.28 -19.50 12.24
C ASP A 16 -1.92 -19.32 11.52
N GLY A 17 -1.24 -18.18 11.72
CA GLY A 17 0.03 -17.86 11.08
C GLY A 17 -0.09 -17.28 9.66
N SER A 18 -1.29 -17.29 9.05
CA SER A 18 -1.50 -16.75 7.71
C SER A 18 -1.37 -15.22 7.67
N ALA A 19 -0.93 -14.66 6.53
CA ALA A 19 -0.79 -13.23 6.38
C ALA A 19 -2.17 -12.55 6.18
N HIS A 20 -2.52 -11.60 7.05
CA HIS A 20 -3.65 -10.71 6.81
C HIS A 20 -3.22 -9.57 5.89
N CYS A 21 -3.63 -9.65 4.63
CA CYS A 21 -3.38 -8.63 3.63
C CYS A 21 -4.68 -7.98 3.15
N VAL A 22 -4.64 -6.68 2.88
CA VAL A 22 -5.75 -5.89 2.33
C VAL A 22 -5.33 -5.16 1.06
N LYS A 23 -6.28 -4.88 0.18
CA LYS A 23 -6.04 -4.19 -1.10
C LYS A 23 -6.72 -2.84 -1.12
N TYR A 24 -5.99 -1.80 -1.50
CA TYR A 24 -6.50 -0.43 -1.63
C TYR A 24 -6.17 0.17 -2.99
N ARG A 25 -6.96 1.18 -3.40
CA ARG A 25 -6.67 2.04 -4.55
C ARG A 25 -6.55 3.48 -4.08
N PHE A 26 -5.52 4.19 -4.52
CA PHE A 26 -5.21 5.53 -4.01
C PHE A 26 -4.39 6.32 -5.04
N ASP A 27 -4.28 7.64 -4.82
CA ASP A 27 -3.51 8.54 -5.68
C ASP A 27 -2.25 9.10 -4.99
N ASN A 28 -2.31 9.34 -3.68
CA ASN A 28 -1.27 10.02 -2.92
C ASN A 28 -0.69 9.10 -1.84
N LEU A 29 0.62 8.84 -1.92
CA LEU A 29 1.36 7.96 -1.01
C LEU A 29 1.35 8.46 0.44
N LEU A 30 1.52 9.76 0.67
CA LEU A 30 1.60 10.33 2.00
C LEU A 30 0.23 10.26 2.71
N SER A 31 -0.83 10.66 2.01
CA SER A 31 -2.20 10.55 2.54
C SER A 31 -2.58 9.09 2.79
N PHE A 32 -2.18 8.19 1.90
CA PHE A 32 -2.42 6.75 2.07
C PHE A 32 -1.68 6.19 3.28
N THR A 33 -0.43 6.60 3.50
CA THR A 33 0.36 6.17 4.66
C THR A 33 -0.27 6.65 5.96
N LYS A 34 -0.72 7.91 6.04
CA LYS A 34 -1.48 8.44 7.19
C LYS A 34 -2.76 7.67 7.47
N PHE A 35 -3.49 7.31 6.41
CA PHE A 35 -4.68 6.45 6.53
C PHE A 35 -4.34 5.08 7.11
N LEU A 36 -3.24 4.45 6.68
CA LEU A 36 -2.80 3.16 7.24
C LEU A 36 -2.40 3.30 8.71
N ASP A 37 -1.68 4.36 9.08
CA ASP A 37 -1.32 4.61 10.48
C ASP A 37 -2.56 4.76 11.39
N THR A 38 -3.64 5.35 10.87
CA THR A 38 -4.89 5.55 11.63
C THR A 38 -5.77 4.31 11.66
N LYS A 39 -5.94 3.63 10.52
CA LYS A 39 -6.88 2.51 10.39
C LYS A 39 -6.29 1.17 10.82
N TRP A 40 -5.00 0.98 10.61
CA TRP A 40 -4.33 -0.30 10.73
C TRP A 40 -3.00 -0.17 11.46
N GLU A 41 -3.01 0.25 12.73
CA GLU A 41 -1.78 0.52 13.48
C GLU A 41 -0.71 -0.60 13.37
N ASP A 42 -1.13 -1.86 13.28
CA ASP A 42 -0.25 -3.02 13.17
C ASP A 42 0.46 -3.19 11.80
N TRP A 43 0.12 -2.40 10.78
CA TRP A 43 0.59 -2.59 9.41
C TRP A 43 2.11 -2.69 9.28
N LYS A 44 2.59 -3.62 8.45
CA LYS A 44 4.04 -3.90 8.32
C LYS A 44 4.63 -3.29 7.06
N TRP A 45 4.01 -3.56 5.92
CA TRP A 45 4.49 -3.11 4.62
C TRP A 45 3.37 -3.03 3.59
N PHE A 46 3.60 -2.30 2.50
CA PHE A 46 2.75 -2.33 1.33
C PHE A 46 3.54 -2.27 0.03
N ASN A 47 3.09 -3.04 -0.95
CA ASN A 47 3.59 -3.01 -2.32
C ASN A 47 2.68 -2.10 -3.15
N VAL A 48 3.28 -1.20 -3.93
CA VAL A 48 2.58 -0.27 -4.81
C VAL A 48 2.63 -0.79 -6.24
N TYR A 49 1.48 -0.84 -6.89
CA TYR A 49 1.31 -1.27 -8.28
C TYR A 49 0.69 -0.15 -9.09
N SER A 50 1.07 -0.03 -10.36
CA SER A 50 0.37 0.85 -11.30
C SER A 50 -1.07 0.36 -11.49
N ASN A 51 -2.02 1.28 -11.47
CA ASN A 51 -3.43 1.01 -11.76
C ASN A 51 -3.88 1.63 -13.09
N LYS A 52 -2.93 2.11 -13.92
CA LYS A 52 -3.22 2.82 -15.18
C LYS A 52 -2.32 2.36 -16.33
N GLY A 53 -2.87 2.53 -17.55
CA GLY A 53 -2.17 2.35 -18.82
C GLY A 53 -1.68 0.93 -19.07
N ILE A 54 -0.73 0.80 -20.00
CA ILE A 54 -0.09 -0.46 -20.38
C ILE A 54 0.63 -1.14 -19.21
N ASN A 55 1.05 -0.35 -18.21
CA ASN A 55 1.76 -0.85 -17.03
C ASN A 55 0.82 -1.31 -15.90
N LYS A 56 -0.50 -1.37 -16.12
CA LYS A 56 -1.46 -1.77 -15.07
C LYS A 56 -1.09 -3.14 -14.50
N GLY A 57 -0.98 -3.21 -13.17
CA GLY A 57 -0.57 -4.43 -12.45
C GLY A 57 0.94 -4.56 -12.26
N LYS A 58 1.77 -3.75 -12.92
CA LYS A 58 3.23 -3.73 -12.69
C LYS A 58 3.53 -3.17 -11.30
N GLN A 59 4.34 -3.87 -10.52
CA GLN A 59 4.86 -3.37 -9.25
C GLN A 59 5.82 -2.21 -9.50
N LEU A 60 5.66 -1.13 -8.74
CA LEU A 60 6.45 0.09 -8.88
C LEU A 60 7.43 0.25 -7.71
N GLU A 61 6.98 0.01 -6.47
CA GLU A 61 7.80 0.22 -5.27
C GLU A 61 7.26 -0.55 -4.06
N ASN A 62 8.07 -0.71 -3.02
CA ASN A 62 7.69 -1.24 -1.70
C ASN A 62 8.01 -0.25 -0.59
N PHE A 63 7.08 -0.11 0.37
CA PHE A 63 7.29 0.67 1.59
C PHE A 63 6.99 -0.16 2.82
N THR A 64 7.69 0.17 3.91
CA THR A 64 7.48 -0.46 5.23
C THR A 64 7.12 0.60 6.25
N LYS A 65 6.60 0.19 7.42
CA LYS A 65 6.30 1.11 8.52
C LYS A 65 7.51 1.97 8.93
N PHE A 66 8.72 1.42 8.75
CA PHE A 66 10.01 2.06 9.07
C PHE A 66 10.69 2.71 7.85
N LYS A 67 10.32 2.35 6.63
CA LYS A 67 10.81 2.94 5.37
C LYS A 67 9.63 3.51 4.59
N ARG A 68 9.16 4.68 5.03
CA ARG A 68 7.97 5.36 4.52
C ARG A 68 8.24 6.14 3.23
N PRO A 69 7.22 6.36 2.38
CA PRO A 69 7.34 7.25 1.23
C PRO A 69 7.67 8.68 1.68
N LYS A 70 8.57 9.34 0.96
CA LYS A 70 8.97 10.74 1.20
C LYS A 70 8.30 11.72 0.23
N SER A 71 7.70 11.22 -0.84
CA SER A 71 7.02 12.00 -1.87
C SER A 71 5.54 11.63 -1.96
N LYS A 72 4.70 12.54 -2.48
CA LYS A 72 3.28 12.28 -2.72
C LYS A 72 3.05 11.23 -3.81
N PHE A 73 3.98 11.11 -4.76
CA PHE A 73 3.84 10.27 -5.95
C PHE A 73 5.15 9.53 -6.22
N LEU A 74 5.01 8.32 -6.78
CA LEU A 74 6.01 7.65 -7.59
C LEU A 74 6.03 8.24 -9.00
#